data_AF-A0A4Q1AAS7-F1
#
_entry.id   AF-A0A4Q1AAS7-F1
#
_cell.length_a   1.000
_cell.length_b   1.000
_cell.length_c   1.000
_cell.angle_alpha   90.00
_cell.angle_beta   90.00
_cell.angle_gamma   90.00
#
_symmetry.space_group_name_H-M   'P 1'
#
loop_
_entity.id
_entity.type
_entity.pdbx_description
1 polymer ?
#
loop_
_entity_poly.entity_id
_entity_poly.type
_entity_poly.pdbx_seq_one_letter_code
_entity_poly.pdbx_strand_id
1 'polypeptide(L)'
;MSWNLESHILDHAAIVSNNLPDTFNLSDDKNVHFTFSIDKSQLIINHNCKDQKDIDKVMKLFFKDLINYEYHFEESQGKNRPKRKMSLDLSQVLTAYHNTDSDSINSKNYEVEPHFHLLSSAKLKNKYGKSTKLGIGYLNLRRMISEVAAKHNLVFNFDENVNTEKDKILKQKATKFTWFTKRVDDNYFKASIVNGTVNKYIEDFISQYKKTENIQYYIKGMTDFQQRLIRQNLDFHYEGKNLRTEHFPLYLNQEQIKYLDIINTGDEELIKPLIKDRSNKLIRAYIEYNYRFNNPIIRELEKRGNIFKKLDFDFNDTKVEIEKKVDKKDKYKLSLNYHVSTDVNEVLKLCKNDKNFLELMSELGYENVKFKARTINGKRSRVGFTFEKDNEKYTIYFNKLNLTYQDFTKAYKYNSNRDVFKDRINFYSYEPKINFYVPLKKKTYQDKVFYQIYKIVPDINLENYYIKKIEQGYIEIINKRKNIHVTDQGNQIKSNKNNQNLVENVKLMLEVAKAKGWDLNNLHIRGTEQFINEVKRQVAKENEKQSLNINDKDAAKDLRELIKSESKKQNEDYDL
;
A
#
# COMPACT_ATOMS: atom_id res chain seq x y z
N MET A 1 14.07 -33.32 22.78
CA MET A 1 13.96 -32.19 23.73
C MET A 1 12.74 -31.38 23.35
N SER A 2 11.77 -31.26 24.25
CA SER A 2 10.57 -30.44 24.05
C SER A 2 10.95 -28.97 24.06
N TRP A 3 10.49 -28.23 23.06
CA TRP A 3 10.66 -26.78 22.90
C TRP A 3 10.13 -26.02 24.13
N ASN A 4 10.96 -25.20 24.77
CA ASN A 4 10.54 -24.22 25.78
C ASN A 4 10.67 -22.82 25.16
N LEU A 5 9.57 -22.06 25.14
CA LEU A 5 9.50 -20.70 24.61
C LEU A 5 10.50 -19.76 25.29
N GLU A 6 10.73 -19.92 26.59
CA GLU A 6 11.71 -19.12 27.32
C GLU A 6 13.13 -19.44 26.88
N SER A 7 13.45 -20.73 26.73
CA SER A 7 14.74 -21.14 26.17
C SER A 7 14.94 -20.50 24.80
N HIS A 8 13.93 -20.48 23.91
CA HIS A 8 14.05 -19.79 22.62
C HIS A 8 14.30 -18.26 22.73
N ILE A 9 13.69 -17.59 23.70
CA ILE A 9 13.86 -16.13 23.89
C ILE A 9 15.22 -15.79 24.52
N LEU A 10 15.73 -16.64 25.40
CA LEU A 10 17.01 -16.42 26.06
C LEU A 10 18.19 -16.91 25.20
N ASP A 11 17.95 -17.95 24.42
CA ASP A 11 18.92 -18.54 23.50
C ASP A 11 19.26 -17.51 22.41
N HIS A 12 20.52 -17.07 22.40
CA HIS A 12 21.05 -16.15 21.40
C HIS A 12 20.41 -14.73 21.45
N ALA A 13 20.01 -14.27 22.63
CA ALA A 13 19.70 -12.86 22.83
C ALA A 13 20.99 -12.05 23.01
N ALA A 14 21.11 -10.94 22.27
CA ALA A 14 22.22 -9.99 22.42
C ALA A 14 22.07 -9.14 23.70
N ILE A 15 20.84 -8.89 24.15
CA ILE A 15 20.52 -8.18 25.39
C ILE A 15 19.24 -8.77 25.97
N VAL A 16 19.21 -8.95 27.29
CA VAL A 16 18.04 -9.45 28.03
C VAL A 16 17.76 -8.58 29.24
N SER A 17 16.47 -8.37 29.52
CA SER A 17 15.95 -7.85 30.79
C SER A 17 14.85 -8.81 31.23
N ASN A 18 15.14 -9.67 32.20
CA ASN A 18 14.16 -10.61 32.76
C ASN A 18 13.55 -10.04 34.04
N ASN A 19 12.38 -9.44 33.93
CA ASN A 19 11.62 -8.93 35.07
C ASN A 19 10.38 -9.79 35.38
N LEU A 20 10.32 -11.03 34.90
CA LEU A 20 9.21 -11.92 35.23
C LEU A 20 9.21 -12.22 36.74
N PRO A 21 8.03 -12.22 37.40
CA PRO A 21 7.96 -12.59 38.80
C PRO A 21 8.28 -14.08 39.00
N ASP A 22 8.82 -14.45 40.16
CA ASP A 22 9.14 -15.86 40.50
C ASP A 22 7.92 -16.81 40.41
N THR A 23 6.71 -16.24 40.48
CA THR A 23 5.44 -16.96 40.35
C THR A 23 4.98 -17.15 38.90
N PHE A 24 5.76 -16.69 37.92
CA PHE A 24 5.43 -16.80 36.51
C PHE A 24 5.51 -18.26 36.04
N ASN A 25 4.37 -18.79 35.59
CA ASN A 25 4.31 -20.13 35.01
C ASN A 25 4.54 -20.07 33.49
N LEU A 26 5.72 -20.48 33.04
CA LEU A 26 6.10 -20.50 31.61
C LEU A 26 5.21 -21.41 30.75
N SER A 27 4.62 -22.44 31.35
CA SER A 27 3.76 -23.41 30.68
C SER A 27 2.31 -22.94 30.52
N ASP A 28 1.95 -21.76 31.04
CA ASP A 28 0.61 -21.19 30.87
C ASP A 28 0.38 -20.79 29.40
N ASP A 29 -0.62 -21.39 28.77
CA ASP A 29 -1.01 -21.17 27.37
C ASP A 29 -1.56 -19.76 27.13
N LYS A 30 -1.93 -19.03 28.19
CA LYS A 30 -2.39 -17.64 28.14
C LYS A 30 -1.25 -16.63 28.15
N ASN A 31 -0.01 -17.06 28.36
CA ASN A 31 1.13 -16.17 28.29
C ASN A 31 1.18 -15.46 26.94
N VAL A 32 1.52 -14.18 26.98
CA VAL A 32 1.61 -13.34 25.79
C VAL A 32 3.05 -13.31 25.33
N HIS A 33 3.28 -13.82 24.13
CA HIS A 33 4.52 -13.64 23.39
C HIS A 33 4.29 -12.64 22.26
N PHE A 34 4.98 -11.50 22.32
CA PHE A 34 4.88 -10.44 21.32
C PHE A 34 6.23 -10.19 20.67
N THR A 35 6.24 -10.17 19.34
CA THR A 35 7.44 -9.97 18.52
C THR A 35 7.30 -8.73 17.64
N PHE A 36 8.41 -8.01 17.51
CA PHE A 36 8.51 -6.89 16.58
C PHE A 36 9.94 -6.76 16.06
N SER A 37 10.10 -6.29 14.83
CA SER A 37 11.39 -6.25 14.12
C SER A 37 11.61 -4.90 13.45
N ILE A 38 12.85 -4.59 13.10
CA ILE A 38 13.20 -3.40 12.32
C ILE A 38 14.02 -3.82 11.10
N ASP A 39 13.77 -3.17 9.97
CA ASP A 39 14.51 -3.43 8.74
C ASP A 39 15.94 -2.86 8.88
N LYS A 40 16.99 -3.68 8.66
CA LYS A 40 18.40 -3.21 8.71
C LYS A 40 18.65 -2.02 7.80
N SER A 41 18.08 -2.01 6.59
CA SER A 41 18.16 -0.86 5.68
C SER A 41 17.74 0.48 6.31
N GLN A 42 16.80 0.50 7.24
CA GLN A 42 16.42 1.72 7.95
C GLN A 42 17.54 2.21 8.87
N LEU A 43 18.24 1.31 9.54
CA LEU A 43 19.36 1.63 10.41
C LEU A 43 20.55 2.16 9.60
N ILE A 44 20.76 1.60 8.40
CA ILE A 44 21.74 2.11 7.45
C ILE A 44 21.39 3.55 7.02
N ILE A 45 20.17 3.80 6.58
CA ILE A 45 19.75 5.12 6.06
C ILE A 45 19.68 6.17 7.16
N ASN A 46 18.97 5.87 8.26
CA ASN A 46 18.65 6.87 9.29
C ASN A 46 19.77 7.07 10.32
N HIS A 47 20.63 6.08 10.51
CA HIS A 47 21.66 6.08 11.57
C HIS A 47 23.08 5.85 11.03
N ASN A 48 23.25 5.73 9.72
CA ASN A 48 24.53 5.49 9.07
C ASN A 48 25.26 4.24 9.62
N CYS A 49 24.51 3.21 10.02
CA CYS A 49 25.12 1.97 10.51
C CYS A 49 25.89 1.28 9.38
N LYS A 50 27.18 1.00 9.60
CA LYS A 50 28.05 0.32 8.62
C LYS A 50 28.27 -1.16 8.94
N ASP A 51 28.03 -1.57 10.19
CA ASP A 51 28.16 -2.95 10.64
C ASP A 51 27.17 -3.32 11.76
N GLN A 52 27.25 -4.55 12.26
CA GLN A 52 26.38 -5.03 13.34
C GLN A 52 26.66 -4.32 14.68
N LYS A 53 27.87 -3.81 14.93
CA LYS A 53 28.20 -3.07 16.16
C LYS A 53 27.48 -1.73 16.19
N ASP A 54 27.40 -1.04 15.05
CA ASP A 54 26.62 0.19 14.91
C ASP A 54 25.14 -0.06 15.16
N ILE A 55 24.58 -1.12 14.57
CA ILE A 55 23.19 -1.55 14.80
C ILE A 55 22.96 -1.80 16.30
N ASP A 56 23.84 -2.56 16.94
CA ASP A 56 23.72 -2.88 18.36
C ASP A 56 23.77 -1.63 19.24
N LYS A 57 24.58 -0.63 18.89
CA LYS A 57 24.63 0.63 19.62
C LYS A 57 23.28 1.34 19.59
N VAL A 58 22.64 1.43 18.43
CA VAL A 58 21.31 2.04 18.27
C VAL A 58 20.25 1.22 19.02
N MET A 59 20.27 -0.11 18.86
CA MET A 59 19.29 -1.01 19.48
C MET A 59 19.43 -1.09 21.01
N LYS A 60 20.66 -1.01 21.55
CA LYS A 60 20.93 -0.93 23.01
C LYS A 60 20.31 0.31 23.64
N LEU A 61 20.44 1.46 22.98
CA LEU A 61 19.84 2.72 23.44
C LEU A 61 18.32 2.63 23.43
N PHE A 62 17.73 2.16 22.33
CA PHE A 62 16.29 1.93 22.25
C PHE A 62 15.80 0.93 23.31
N PHE A 63 16.51 -0.19 23.50
CA PHE A 63 16.17 -1.21 24.50
C PHE A 63 16.13 -0.60 25.91
N LYS A 64 17.16 0.17 26.28
CA LYS A 64 17.27 0.83 27.59
C LYS A 64 16.11 1.80 27.82
N ASP A 65 15.76 2.61 26.83
CA ASP A 65 14.66 3.55 26.95
C ASP A 65 13.32 2.82 27.01
N LEU A 66 13.16 1.73 26.25
CA LEU A 66 11.93 0.94 26.23
C LEU A 66 11.62 0.29 27.58
N ILE A 67 12.61 -0.37 28.21
CA ILE A 67 12.39 -1.06 29.50
C ILE A 67 12.10 -0.09 30.65
N ASN A 68 12.56 1.17 30.54
CA ASN A 68 12.36 2.20 31.55
C ASN A 68 11.16 3.11 31.27
N TYR A 69 10.49 2.96 30.12
CA TYR A 69 9.38 3.82 29.73
C TYR A 69 8.06 3.38 30.33
N GLU A 70 7.29 4.36 30.83
CA GLU A 70 5.93 4.15 31.31
C GLU A 70 4.93 4.88 30.39
N TYR A 71 4.18 4.09 29.63
CA TYR A 71 3.16 4.60 28.71
C TYR A 71 1.84 4.83 29.44
N HIS A 72 1.32 6.06 29.35
CA HIS A 72 0.10 6.47 30.00
C HIS A 72 -1.05 6.57 28.99
N PHE A 73 -2.23 6.04 29.34
CA PHE A 73 -3.39 6.09 28.46
C PHE A 73 -4.71 6.16 29.23
N GLU A 74 -5.77 6.54 28.52
CA GLU A 74 -7.12 6.60 29.07
C GLU A 74 -7.98 5.43 28.57
N GLU A 75 -8.67 4.77 29.49
CA GLU A 75 -9.62 3.70 29.20
C GLU A 75 -11.07 4.18 29.41
N SER A 76 -11.94 3.91 28.43
CA SER A 76 -13.38 4.18 28.57
C SER A 76 -13.99 3.29 29.65
N GLN A 77 -14.75 3.89 30.56
CA GLN A 77 -15.55 3.18 31.57
C GLN A 77 -17.05 3.15 31.24
N GLY A 78 -17.40 3.43 29.99
CA GLY A 78 -18.79 3.61 29.54
C GLY A 78 -19.11 5.07 29.20
N LYS A 79 -20.29 5.33 28.61
CA LYS A 79 -20.66 6.64 28.06
C LYS A 79 -20.70 7.78 29.10
N ASN A 80 -21.01 7.47 30.36
CA ASN A 80 -21.31 8.47 31.40
C ASN A 80 -20.28 8.51 32.54
N ARG A 81 -19.12 7.85 32.37
CA ARG A 81 -18.08 7.83 33.40
C ARG A 81 -16.81 8.50 32.88
N PRO A 82 -16.10 9.25 33.75
CA PRO A 82 -14.79 9.78 33.38
C PRO A 82 -13.89 8.62 32.97
N LYS A 83 -13.04 8.86 31.97
CA LYS A 83 -12.11 7.83 31.54
C LYS A 83 -11.12 7.54 32.65
N ARG A 84 -10.77 6.26 32.81
CA ARG A 84 -9.79 5.84 33.79
C ARG A 84 -8.39 6.06 33.25
N LYS A 85 -7.53 6.76 33.99
CA LYS A 85 -6.10 6.83 33.70
C LYS A 85 -5.45 5.49 34.04
N MET A 86 -4.71 4.96 33.09
CA MET A 86 -3.96 3.71 33.20
C MET A 86 -2.51 3.94 32.77
N SER A 87 -1.63 3.06 33.22
CA SER A 87 -0.26 3.00 32.73
C SER A 87 0.16 1.58 32.38
N LEU A 88 1.08 1.47 31.42
CA LEU A 88 1.71 0.25 30.95
C LEU A 88 3.23 0.45 31.00
N ASP A 89 3.93 -0.51 31.57
CA ASP A 89 5.39 -0.57 31.61
C ASP A 89 5.84 -2.04 31.43
N LEU A 90 7.15 -2.27 31.38
CA LEU A 90 7.75 -3.60 31.21
C LEU A 90 8.33 -4.16 32.53
N SER A 91 7.82 -3.73 33.70
CA SER A 91 8.36 -4.15 35.00
C SER A 91 8.04 -5.59 35.37
N GLN A 92 7.17 -6.28 34.62
CA GLN A 92 6.80 -7.68 34.80
C GLN A 92 6.89 -8.46 33.47
N VAL A 93 7.88 -8.11 32.65
CA VAL A 93 8.04 -8.62 31.28
C VAL A 93 9.47 -9.08 31.08
N LEU A 94 9.63 -10.26 30.47
CA LEU A 94 10.91 -10.66 29.88
C LEU A 94 11.04 -9.99 28.52
N THR A 95 12.05 -9.15 28.38
CA THR A 95 12.35 -8.41 27.14
C THR A 95 13.72 -8.85 26.62
N ALA A 96 13.78 -9.31 25.37
CA ALA A 96 15.02 -9.75 24.75
C ALA A 96 15.20 -9.11 23.37
N TYR A 97 16.41 -8.68 23.06
CA TYR A 97 16.83 -8.21 21.75
C TYR A 97 17.72 -9.27 21.08
N HIS A 98 17.44 -9.58 19.83
CA HIS A 98 18.18 -10.56 19.03
C HIS A 98 18.71 -9.92 17.75
N ASN A 99 19.88 -10.38 17.35
CA ASN A 99 20.58 -9.95 16.14
C ASN A 99 21.27 -11.14 15.43
N THR A 100 21.97 -10.83 14.34
CA THR A 100 22.68 -11.83 13.52
C THR A 100 23.94 -12.40 14.22
N ASP A 101 24.57 -11.65 15.11
CA ASP A 101 25.84 -12.02 15.78
C ASP A 101 25.65 -12.85 17.04
N SER A 102 24.41 -13.24 17.35
CA SER A 102 24.14 -14.03 18.53
C SER A 102 24.73 -15.44 18.43
N ASP A 103 25.61 -15.78 19.39
CA ASP A 103 26.65 -16.83 19.38
C ASP A 103 26.18 -18.31 19.23
N SER A 104 25.09 -18.61 18.53
CA SER A 104 24.68 -20.01 18.31
C SER A 104 25.57 -20.70 17.31
N ILE A 105 26.04 -21.89 17.68
CA ILE A 105 26.61 -22.82 16.72
C ILE A 105 25.58 -23.24 15.65
N ASN A 106 24.28 -23.17 15.97
CA ASN A 106 23.16 -23.46 15.06
C ASN A 106 22.76 -22.26 14.19
N SER A 107 23.27 -21.05 14.47
CA SER A 107 23.04 -19.81 13.72
C SER A 107 24.26 -19.37 12.90
N LYS A 108 25.37 -20.13 12.93
CA LYS A 108 26.50 -19.89 12.02
C LYS A 108 25.99 -19.87 10.57
N ASN A 109 26.11 -18.72 9.91
CA ASN A 109 25.62 -18.38 8.56
C ASN A 109 24.13 -18.01 8.44
N TYR A 110 23.43 -17.79 9.55
CA TYR A 110 22.02 -17.42 9.58
C TYR A 110 21.85 -15.93 9.87
N GLU A 111 21.36 -15.20 8.87
CA GLU A 111 21.11 -13.77 9.02
C GLU A 111 19.70 -13.51 9.54
N VAL A 112 19.63 -12.71 10.60
CA VAL A 112 18.42 -12.42 11.34
C VAL A 112 18.25 -10.91 11.41
N GLU A 113 17.09 -10.42 10.96
CA GLU A 113 16.69 -9.03 11.15
C GLU A 113 16.72 -8.69 12.64
N PRO A 114 17.21 -7.51 13.05
CA PRO A 114 17.12 -7.06 14.42
C PRO A 114 15.67 -7.09 14.91
N HIS A 115 15.42 -7.85 15.97
CA HIS A 115 14.07 -8.04 16.49
C HIS A 115 14.06 -8.23 18.00
N PHE A 116 12.88 -8.04 18.57
CA PHE A 116 12.63 -8.06 19.99
C PHE A 116 11.54 -9.06 20.32
N HIS A 117 11.72 -9.75 21.43
CA HIS A 117 10.71 -10.59 22.06
C HIS A 117 10.28 -9.96 23.38
N LEU A 118 8.97 -9.92 23.61
CA LEU A 118 8.35 -9.58 24.88
C LEU A 118 7.51 -10.77 25.34
N LEU A 119 7.82 -11.30 26.52
CA LEU A 119 7.05 -12.36 27.17
C LEU A 119 6.45 -11.82 28.48
N SER A 120 5.14 -11.93 28.62
CA SER A 120 4.42 -11.50 29.81
C SER A 120 3.25 -12.41 30.13
N SER A 121 2.70 -12.30 31.34
CA SER A 121 1.45 -12.96 31.69
C SER A 121 0.25 -12.29 31.00
N ALA A 122 -0.86 -13.02 30.84
CA ALA A 122 -2.12 -12.42 30.38
C ALA A 122 -2.64 -11.33 31.32
N LYS A 123 -2.38 -11.48 32.63
CA LYS A 123 -2.80 -10.56 33.68
C LYS A 123 -1.64 -9.68 34.11
N LEU A 124 -1.20 -8.82 33.21
CA LEU A 124 -0.07 -7.91 33.45
C LEU A 124 -0.41 -6.89 34.54
N LYS A 125 0.55 -6.66 35.45
CA LYS A 125 0.54 -5.54 36.40
C LYS A 125 1.69 -4.60 36.08
N ASN A 126 1.48 -3.32 36.32
CA ASN A 126 2.53 -2.30 36.22
C ASN A 126 3.41 -2.31 37.48
N LYS A 127 4.46 -1.47 37.51
CA LYS A 127 5.40 -1.37 38.64
C LYS A 127 4.76 -1.00 39.99
N TYR A 128 3.54 -0.47 39.98
CA TYR A 128 2.77 -0.15 41.20
C TYR A 128 1.83 -1.29 41.62
N GLY A 129 1.92 -2.47 41.01
CA GLY A 129 1.06 -3.62 41.28
C GLY A 129 -0.37 -3.49 40.77
N LYS A 130 -0.68 -2.47 39.95
CA LYS A 130 -2.02 -2.24 39.39
C LYS A 130 -2.19 -3.00 38.08
N SER A 131 -3.34 -3.64 37.90
CA SER A 131 -3.67 -4.34 36.66
C SER A 131 -3.66 -3.39 35.46
N THR A 132 -2.93 -3.78 34.42
CA THR A 132 -2.83 -3.04 33.15
C THR A 132 -3.31 -3.90 31.97
N LYS A 133 -3.35 -3.32 30.77
CA LYS A 133 -3.81 -3.98 29.55
C LYS A 133 -2.96 -3.61 28.36
N LEU A 134 -2.54 -4.64 27.61
CA LEU A 134 -1.87 -4.48 26.32
C LEU A 134 -2.78 -3.89 25.22
N GLY A 135 -4.10 -3.94 25.42
CA GLY A 135 -5.12 -3.46 24.48
C GLY A 135 -5.51 -4.50 23.42
N ILE A 136 -6.64 -4.31 22.75
CA ILE A 136 -7.11 -5.22 21.68
C ILE A 136 -6.07 -5.23 20.55
N GLY A 137 -5.62 -6.43 20.18
CA GLY A 137 -4.53 -6.61 19.22
C GLY A 137 -3.25 -5.87 19.64
N TYR A 138 -2.96 -5.81 20.94
CA TYR A 138 -1.77 -5.19 21.51
C TYR A 138 -1.64 -3.68 21.19
N LEU A 139 -2.75 -2.97 21.06
CA LEU A 139 -2.76 -1.54 20.68
C LEU A 139 -1.91 -0.66 21.60
N ASN A 140 -2.04 -0.81 22.92
CA ASN A 140 -1.32 0.04 23.88
C ASN A 140 0.18 -0.29 23.87
N LEU A 141 0.53 -1.57 23.77
CA LEU A 141 1.92 -2.02 23.65
C LEU A 141 2.57 -1.47 22.37
N ARG A 142 1.86 -1.53 21.23
CA ARG A 142 2.35 -0.96 19.96
C ARG A 142 2.54 0.55 20.05
N ARG A 143 1.65 1.27 20.73
CA ARG A 143 1.80 2.73 20.97
C ARG A 143 2.99 3.04 21.86
N MET A 144 3.14 2.33 22.96
CA MET A 144 4.31 2.43 23.84
C MET A 144 5.61 2.25 23.04
N ILE A 145 5.73 1.17 22.29
CA ILE A 145 6.90 0.89 21.44
C ILE A 145 7.11 2.01 20.41
N SER A 146 6.04 2.49 19.77
CA SER A 146 6.11 3.54 18.74
C SER A 146 6.55 4.90 19.33
N GLU A 147 6.13 5.24 20.54
CA GLU A 147 6.55 6.48 21.21
C GLU A 147 8.02 6.47 21.58
N VAL A 148 8.53 5.34 22.08
CA VAL A 148 9.97 5.18 22.34
C VAL A 148 10.73 5.20 21.01
N ALA A 149 10.28 4.44 20.01
CA ALA A 149 10.93 4.35 18.71
C ALA A 149 11.04 5.71 18.02
N ALA A 150 10.02 6.57 18.12
CA ALA A 150 10.03 7.92 17.57
C ALA A 150 11.15 8.80 18.14
N LYS A 151 11.51 8.64 19.43
CA LYS A 151 12.65 9.37 20.05
C LYS A 151 13.99 8.99 19.43
N HIS A 152 14.08 7.77 18.90
CA HIS A 152 15.26 7.25 18.25
C HIS A 152 15.18 7.31 16.72
N ASN A 153 14.17 7.96 16.12
CA ASN A 153 13.95 7.96 14.66
C ASN A 153 13.82 6.54 14.05
N LEU A 154 13.21 5.63 14.81
CA LEU A 154 12.99 4.23 14.44
C LEU A 154 11.51 3.95 14.16
N VAL A 155 11.27 2.98 13.28
CA VAL A 155 9.95 2.47 12.93
C VAL A 155 9.99 0.95 12.89
N PHE A 156 9.19 0.32 13.73
CA PHE A 156 9.14 -1.14 13.85
C PHE A 156 8.04 -1.76 12.97
N ASN A 157 8.32 -2.95 12.47
CA ASN A 157 7.35 -3.89 11.94
C ASN A 157 6.77 -4.69 13.10
N PHE A 158 5.47 -4.58 13.30
CA PHE A 158 4.74 -5.46 14.21
C PHE A 158 4.21 -6.63 13.40
N ASP A 159 4.36 -7.86 13.89
CA ASP A 159 3.83 -9.04 13.21
C ASP A 159 2.34 -8.83 12.89
N GLU A 160 2.03 -8.62 11.61
CA GLU A 160 0.77 -8.00 11.22
C GLU A 160 -0.44 -8.89 11.55
N ASN A 161 -1.47 -8.25 12.11
CA ASN A 161 -2.85 -8.73 12.03
C ASN A 161 -3.21 -8.92 10.56
N VAL A 162 -3.25 -10.17 10.14
CA VAL A 162 -3.79 -10.61 8.85
C VAL A 162 -5.25 -10.13 8.75
N ASN A 163 -5.54 -9.38 7.68
CA ASN A 163 -6.74 -8.54 7.54
C ASN A 163 -8.06 -9.33 7.55
N THR A 164 -8.03 -10.65 7.32
CA THR A 164 -9.19 -11.53 7.41
C THR A 164 -8.82 -12.89 8.02
N GLU A 165 -9.83 -13.62 8.50
CA GLU A 165 -9.66 -14.98 9.06
C GLU A 165 -9.14 -15.99 8.02
N LYS A 166 -9.53 -15.82 6.75
CA LYS A 166 -8.97 -16.58 5.63
C LYS A 166 -7.46 -16.34 5.48
N ASP A 167 -7.00 -15.10 5.71
CA ASP A 167 -5.59 -14.75 5.63
C ASP A 167 -4.79 -15.34 6.80
N LYS A 168 -5.40 -15.41 7.99
CA LYS A 168 -4.84 -16.11 9.16
C LYS A 168 -4.61 -17.58 8.87
N ILE A 169 -5.61 -18.26 8.33
CA ILE A 169 -5.53 -19.68 7.99
C ILE A 169 -4.45 -19.91 6.93
N LEU A 170 -4.39 -19.08 5.88
CA LEU A 170 -3.36 -19.19 4.85
C LEU A 170 -1.95 -18.94 5.41
N LYS A 171 -1.75 -17.89 6.22
CA LYS A 171 -0.47 -17.62 6.90
C LYS A 171 -0.06 -18.81 7.76
N GLN A 172 -0.97 -19.35 8.58
CA GLN A 172 -0.70 -20.53 9.42
C GLN A 172 -0.28 -21.75 8.59
N LYS A 173 -0.99 -22.04 7.49
CA LYS A 173 -0.65 -23.15 6.60
C LYS A 173 0.73 -22.97 5.97
N ALA A 174 1.04 -21.78 5.47
CA ALA A 174 2.32 -21.51 4.85
C ALA A 174 3.48 -21.46 5.87
N THR A 175 3.23 -21.06 7.11
CA THR A 175 4.22 -21.22 8.21
C THR A 175 4.56 -22.69 8.43
N LYS A 176 3.64 -23.64 8.18
CA LYS A 176 3.96 -25.08 8.24
C LYS A 176 5.07 -25.47 7.27
N PHE A 177 5.17 -24.86 6.08
CA PHE A 177 6.28 -25.13 5.16
C PHE A 177 7.62 -24.69 5.76
N THR A 178 7.69 -23.47 6.32
CA THR A 178 8.91 -22.98 6.97
C THR A 178 9.30 -23.78 8.22
N TRP A 179 8.30 -24.28 8.95
CA TRP A 179 8.55 -25.17 10.10
C TRP A 179 8.97 -26.56 9.64
N PHE A 180 8.29 -27.13 8.64
CA PHE A 180 8.60 -28.41 8.03
C PHE A 180 10.04 -28.45 7.51
N THR A 181 10.46 -27.42 6.78
CA THR A 181 11.83 -27.32 6.23
C THR A 181 12.89 -27.25 7.33
N LYS A 182 12.61 -26.59 8.47
CA LYS A 182 13.63 -26.32 9.51
C LYS A 182 13.65 -27.27 10.69
N ARG A 183 12.50 -27.81 11.08
CA ARG A 183 12.29 -28.33 12.45
C ARG A 183 11.83 -29.78 12.50
N VAL A 184 11.20 -30.33 11.45
CA VAL A 184 10.84 -31.76 11.45
C VAL A 184 12.10 -32.62 11.42
N ASP A 185 12.01 -33.85 11.94
CA ASP A 185 13.10 -34.81 11.84
C ASP A 185 13.34 -35.24 10.38
N ASP A 186 14.55 -35.74 10.12
CA ASP A 186 14.98 -36.08 8.76
C ASP A 186 14.22 -37.26 8.16
N ASN A 187 13.78 -38.22 8.98
CA ASN A 187 13.00 -39.37 8.52
C ASN A 187 11.61 -38.93 8.05
N TYR A 188 10.93 -38.09 8.84
CA TYR A 188 9.64 -37.52 8.47
C TYR A 188 9.73 -36.61 7.25
N PHE A 189 10.79 -35.79 7.15
CA PHE A 189 11.04 -34.98 5.96
C PHE A 189 11.14 -35.86 4.70
N LYS A 190 12.02 -36.88 4.73
CA LYS A 190 12.22 -37.81 3.61
C LYS A 190 10.92 -38.54 3.23
N ALA A 191 10.20 -39.08 4.20
CA ALA A 191 8.92 -39.73 3.97
C ALA A 191 7.89 -38.78 3.34
N SER A 192 7.87 -37.50 3.76
CA SER A 192 6.97 -36.49 3.22
C SER A 192 7.31 -36.09 1.78
N ILE A 193 8.58 -36.14 1.37
CA ILE A 193 9.01 -35.98 -0.03
C ILE A 193 8.51 -37.17 -0.86
N VAL A 194 8.84 -38.39 -0.44
CA VAL A 194 8.51 -39.63 -1.17
C VAL A 194 7.00 -39.80 -1.33
N ASN A 195 6.24 -39.51 -0.26
CA ASN A 195 4.79 -39.67 -0.25
C ASN A 195 4.04 -38.48 -0.87
N GLY A 196 4.75 -37.47 -1.40
CA GLY A 196 4.15 -36.29 -2.03
C GLY A 196 3.41 -35.34 -1.09
N THR A 197 3.52 -35.53 0.23
CA THR A 197 2.85 -34.67 1.24
C THR A 197 3.36 -33.23 1.17
N VAL A 198 4.64 -33.05 0.82
CA VAL A 198 5.27 -31.74 0.69
C VAL A 198 4.65 -30.87 -0.43
N ASN A 199 4.04 -31.48 -1.46
CA ASN A 199 3.45 -30.74 -2.60
C ASN A 199 2.41 -29.73 -2.13
N LYS A 200 1.58 -30.11 -1.17
CA LYS A 200 0.59 -29.21 -0.58
C LYS A 200 1.23 -28.10 0.23
N TYR A 201 2.31 -28.39 0.96
CA TYR A 201 3.00 -27.38 1.77
C TYR A 201 3.69 -26.32 0.91
N ILE A 202 4.34 -26.73 -0.19
CA ILE A 202 4.97 -25.79 -1.11
C ILE A 202 3.92 -24.96 -1.88
N GLU A 203 2.79 -25.55 -2.26
CA GLU A 203 1.66 -24.83 -2.89
C GLU A 203 1.06 -23.76 -1.96
N ASP A 204 0.74 -24.11 -0.71
CA ASP A 204 0.23 -23.17 0.30
C ASP A 204 1.24 -22.03 0.53
N PHE A 205 2.55 -22.36 0.56
CA PHE A 205 3.64 -21.39 0.75
C PHE A 205 3.76 -20.41 -0.44
N ILE A 206 3.74 -20.91 -1.67
CA ILE A 206 3.77 -20.10 -2.90
C ILE A 206 2.49 -19.24 -3.01
N SER A 207 1.32 -19.79 -2.66
CA SER A 207 0.06 -19.04 -2.65
C SER A 207 0.11 -17.87 -1.66
N GLN A 208 0.70 -18.07 -0.47
CA GLN A 208 0.93 -16.98 0.47
C GLN A 208 1.86 -15.92 -0.13
N TYR A 209 2.98 -16.33 -0.74
CA TYR A 209 3.90 -15.39 -1.40
C TYR A 209 3.21 -14.58 -2.51
N LYS A 210 2.49 -15.22 -3.43
CA LYS A 210 1.76 -14.52 -4.52
C LYS A 210 0.73 -13.51 -4.01
N LYS A 211 0.27 -13.66 -2.77
CA LYS A 211 -0.66 -12.75 -2.12
C LYS A 211 0.00 -11.61 -1.36
N THR A 212 1.09 -11.89 -0.66
CA THR A 212 1.79 -10.90 0.19
C THR A 212 2.92 -10.20 -0.54
N GLU A 213 3.40 -10.78 -1.64
CA GLU A 213 4.52 -10.34 -2.47
C GLU A 213 5.83 -10.18 -1.65
N ASN A 214 5.90 -10.83 -0.48
CA ASN A 214 7.05 -10.79 0.41
C ASN A 214 8.15 -11.73 -0.11
N ILE A 215 8.97 -11.20 -1.01
CA ILE A 215 10.06 -11.92 -1.69
C ILE A 215 11.11 -12.46 -0.72
N GLN A 216 11.43 -11.72 0.35
CA GLN A 216 12.40 -12.16 1.37
C GLN A 216 11.93 -13.45 2.05
N TYR A 217 10.65 -13.50 2.45
CA TYR A 217 10.05 -14.68 3.08
C TYR A 217 10.06 -15.88 2.13
N TYR A 218 9.71 -15.67 0.86
CA TYR A 218 9.71 -16.71 -0.16
C TYR A 218 11.11 -17.30 -0.41
N ILE A 219 12.09 -16.43 -0.71
CA ILE A 219 13.47 -16.86 -1.00
C ILE A 219 14.07 -17.60 0.19
N LYS A 220 13.84 -17.12 1.42
CA LYS A 220 14.34 -17.79 2.63
C LYS A 220 13.78 -19.21 2.75
N GLY A 221 12.46 -19.36 2.67
CA GLY A 221 11.82 -20.69 2.78
C GLY A 221 12.23 -21.67 1.68
N MET A 222 12.34 -21.19 0.43
CA MET A 222 12.79 -22.02 -0.70
C MET A 222 14.26 -22.42 -0.61
N THR A 223 15.12 -21.49 -0.15
CA THR A 223 16.55 -21.78 0.06
C THR A 223 16.75 -22.82 1.15
N ASP A 224 16.04 -22.68 2.27
CA ASP A 224 16.09 -23.64 3.38
C ASP A 224 15.62 -25.03 2.92
N PHE A 225 14.56 -25.09 2.09
CA PHE A 225 14.09 -26.34 1.51
C PHE A 225 15.12 -26.98 0.58
N GLN A 226 15.67 -26.21 -0.36
CA GLN A 226 16.68 -26.68 -1.31
C GLN A 226 17.94 -27.19 -0.60
N GLN A 227 18.44 -26.46 0.40
CA GLN A 227 19.60 -26.90 1.20
C GLN A 227 19.34 -28.25 1.88
N ARG A 228 18.12 -28.47 2.35
CA ARG A 228 17.75 -29.73 2.98
C ARG A 228 17.64 -30.89 1.99
N LEU A 229 17.10 -30.63 0.79
CA LEU A 229 17.10 -31.61 -0.32
C LEU A 229 18.54 -32.01 -0.69
N ILE A 230 19.45 -31.04 -0.79
CA ILE A 230 20.88 -31.28 -1.06
C ILE A 230 21.49 -32.12 0.07
N ARG A 231 21.31 -31.71 1.33
CA ARG A 231 21.87 -32.41 2.50
C ARG A 231 21.42 -33.87 2.60
N GLN A 232 20.17 -34.15 2.24
CA GLN A 232 19.61 -35.50 2.32
C GLN A 232 19.68 -36.27 1.00
N ASN A 233 20.27 -35.68 -0.05
CA ASN A 233 20.33 -36.24 -1.40
C ASN A 233 18.96 -36.69 -1.94
N LEU A 234 17.96 -35.82 -1.84
CA LEU A 234 16.58 -36.09 -2.27
C LEU A 234 16.22 -35.26 -3.49
N ASP A 235 15.82 -35.92 -4.56
CA ASP A 235 15.24 -35.26 -5.72
C ASP A 235 13.80 -34.83 -5.43
N PHE A 236 13.47 -33.59 -5.81
CA PHE A 236 12.12 -33.08 -5.72
C PHE A 236 11.82 -32.23 -6.95
N HIS A 237 10.87 -32.68 -7.77
CA HIS A 237 10.52 -32.01 -9.01
C HIS A 237 9.33 -31.08 -8.80
N TYR A 238 9.50 -29.81 -9.19
CA TYR A 238 8.45 -28.81 -9.13
C TYR A 238 8.53 -27.91 -10.35
N GLU A 239 7.40 -27.72 -11.04
CA GLU A 239 7.32 -26.97 -12.31
C GLU A 239 8.38 -27.42 -13.34
N GLY A 240 8.63 -28.73 -13.42
CA GLY A 240 9.59 -29.32 -14.35
C GLY A 240 11.07 -29.18 -13.97
N LYS A 241 11.37 -28.60 -12.79
CA LYS A 241 12.73 -28.44 -12.28
C LYS A 241 12.99 -29.34 -11.10
N ASN A 242 14.18 -29.93 -11.04
CA ASN A 242 14.65 -30.62 -9.84
C ASN A 242 15.22 -29.61 -8.85
N LEU A 243 14.47 -29.32 -7.78
CA LEU A 243 14.85 -28.31 -6.78
C LEU A 243 16.10 -28.68 -5.97
N ARG A 244 16.63 -29.91 -6.07
CA ARG A 244 17.93 -30.26 -5.50
C ARG A 244 19.08 -29.65 -6.30
N THR A 245 19.00 -29.69 -7.62
CA THR A 245 20.12 -29.37 -8.53
C THR A 245 19.91 -28.08 -9.31
N GLU A 246 18.67 -27.61 -9.43
CA GLU A 246 18.30 -26.45 -10.23
C GLU A 246 17.72 -25.32 -9.37
N HIS A 247 17.74 -24.10 -9.91
CA HIS A 247 17.13 -22.95 -9.26
C HIS A 247 15.62 -23.09 -9.14
N PHE A 248 15.09 -22.91 -7.93
CA PHE A 248 13.64 -22.84 -7.72
C PHE A 248 13.01 -21.66 -8.50
N PRO A 249 11.72 -21.74 -8.90
CA PRO A 249 11.05 -20.63 -9.58
C PRO A 249 11.07 -19.34 -8.76
N LEU A 250 11.28 -18.19 -9.39
CA LEU A 250 11.03 -16.88 -8.77
C LEU A 250 9.81 -16.27 -9.42
N TYR A 251 8.79 -15.91 -8.65
CA TYR A 251 7.60 -15.23 -9.16
C TYR A 251 7.69 -13.73 -8.90
N LEU A 252 8.56 -13.04 -9.62
CA LEU A 252 8.64 -11.58 -9.56
C LEU A 252 7.45 -10.97 -10.30
N ASN A 253 6.78 -9.99 -9.69
CA ASN A 253 5.75 -9.20 -10.38
C ASN A 253 6.41 -8.17 -11.33
N GLN A 254 5.62 -7.50 -12.18
CA GLN A 254 6.16 -6.52 -13.13
C GLN A 254 6.91 -5.35 -12.46
N GLU A 255 6.46 -4.95 -11.28
CA GLU A 255 7.04 -3.86 -10.51
C GLU A 255 8.41 -4.25 -9.94
N GLN A 256 8.51 -5.45 -9.38
CA GLN A 256 9.75 -6.05 -8.87
C GLN A 256 10.77 -6.26 -9.99
N ILE A 257 10.33 -6.67 -11.18
CA ILE A 257 11.20 -6.77 -12.36
C ILE A 257 11.74 -5.38 -12.73
N LYS A 258 10.86 -4.37 -12.82
CA LYS A 258 11.28 -2.98 -13.09
C LYS A 258 12.29 -2.47 -12.05
N TYR A 259 12.08 -2.76 -10.77
CA TYR A 259 13.03 -2.37 -9.71
C TYR A 259 14.37 -3.07 -9.87
N LEU A 260 14.37 -4.36 -10.20
CA LEU A 260 15.59 -5.10 -10.46
C LEU A 260 16.35 -4.52 -11.67
N ASP A 261 15.64 -4.20 -12.75
CA ASP A 261 16.24 -3.57 -13.94
C ASP A 261 16.89 -2.22 -13.58
N ILE A 262 16.19 -1.37 -12.81
CA ILE A 262 16.73 -0.09 -12.32
C ILE A 262 17.98 -0.32 -11.46
N ILE A 263 17.94 -1.24 -10.49
CA ILE A 263 19.10 -1.58 -9.65
C ILE A 263 20.29 -2.02 -10.52
N ASN A 264 20.04 -2.86 -11.52
CA ASN A 264 21.07 -3.40 -12.41
C ASN A 264 21.71 -2.34 -13.32
N THR A 265 21.06 -1.19 -13.56
CA THR A 265 21.70 -0.07 -14.27
C THR A 265 22.86 0.53 -13.47
N GLY A 266 22.80 0.47 -12.14
CA GLY A 266 23.74 1.15 -11.26
C GLY A 266 23.66 2.69 -11.33
N ASP A 267 22.56 3.24 -11.83
CA ASP A 267 22.28 4.67 -11.90
C ASP A 267 21.68 5.17 -10.57
N GLU A 268 22.44 6.01 -9.87
CA GLU A 268 22.02 6.54 -8.57
C GLU A 268 20.76 7.42 -8.67
N GLU A 269 20.59 8.19 -9.75
CA GLU A 269 19.43 9.08 -9.91
C GLU A 269 18.13 8.30 -10.05
N LEU A 270 18.18 7.12 -10.68
CA LEU A 270 17.03 6.22 -10.82
C LEU A 270 16.77 5.40 -9.55
N ILE A 271 17.83 5.02 -8.82
CA ILE A 271 17.72 4.17 -7.62
C ILE A 271 17.26 4.99 -6.40
N LYS A 272 17.78 6.21 -6.22
CA LYS A 272 17.57 7.05 -5.03
C LYS A 272 16.07 7.32 -4.71
N PRO A 273 15.18 7.57 -5.68
CA PRO A 273 13.75 7.71 -5.42
C PRO A 273 13.12 6.46 -4.77
N LEU A 274 13.61 5.27 -5.12
CA LEU A 274 13.06 4.00 -4.64
C LEU A 274 13.47 3.70 -3.18
N ILE A 275 14.56 4.29 -2.69
CA ILE A 275 15.06 4.11 -1.31
C ILE A 275 14.05 4.61 -0.28
N LYS A 276 13.23 5.60 -0.66
CA LYS A 276 12.21 6.18 0.22
C LYS A 276 11.09 5.19 0.53
N ASP A 277 10.77 4.29 -0.39
CA ASP A 277 9.69 3.32 -0.23
C ASP A 277 10.12 2.15 0.68
N ARG A 278 9.42 2.00 1.82
CA ARG A 278 9.68 0.93 2.78
C ARG A 278 9.14 -0.43 2.33
N SER A 279 8.13 -0.43 1.47
CA SER A 279 7.52 -1.65 0.94
C SER A 279 8.42 -2.35 -0.08
N ASN A 280 9.31 -1.61 -0.74
CA ASN A 280 10.23 -2.13 -1.75
C ASN A 280 11.37 -2.99 -1.16
N LYS A 281 11.07 -4.27 -0.92
CA LYS A 281 12.01 -5.24 -0.34
C LYS A 281 13.26 -5.51 -1.19
N LEU A 282 13.20 -5.32 -2.52
CA LEU A 282 14.37 -5.47 -3.39
C LEU A 282 15.39 -4.35 -3.16
N ILE A 283 14.92 -3.10 -3.12
CA ILE A 283 15.78 -1.95 -2.86
C ILE A 283 16.35 -2.00 -1.44
N ARG A 284 15.56 -2.46 -0.45
CA ARG A 284 16.06 -2.65 0.93
C ARG A 284 17.22 -3.66 0.97
N ALA A 285 17.04 -4.79 0.29
CA ALA A 285 18.08 -5.82 0.19
C ALA A 285 19.34 -5.30 -0.52
N TYR A 286 19.17 -4.47 -1.56
CA TYR A 286 20.29 -3.87 -2.27
C TYR A 286 21.05 -2.85 -1.41
N ILE A 287 20.36 -2.03 -0.59
CA ILE A 287 21.00 -1.11 0.35
C ILE A 287 21.84 -1.89 1.37
N GLU A 288 21.29 -2.98 1.93
CA GLU A 288 22.02 -3.85 2.86
C GLU A 288 23.29 -4.44 2.22
N TYR A 289 23.19 -4.91 0.98
CA TYR A 289 24.33 -5.42 0.21
C TYR A 289 25.44 -4.37 0.00
N ASN A 290 25.07 -3.13 -0.33
CA ASN A 290 26.03 -2.03 -0.50
C ASN A 290 26.86 -1.80 0.76
N TYR A 291 26.26 -2.06 1.91
CA TYR A 291 26.85 -1.89 3.24
C TYR A 291 27.40 -3.20 3.83
N ARG A 292 27.66 -4.20 2.97
CA ARG A 292 28.28 -5.49 3.32
C ARG A 292 27.47 -6.35 4.29
N PHE A 293 26.20 -6.02 4.52
CA PHE A 293 25.27 -6.96 5.13
C PHE A 293 24.93 -8.02 4.09
N ASN A 294 24.89 -9.26 4.53
CA ASN A 294 24.44 -10.32 3.66
C ASN A 294 22.91 -10.17 3.50
N ASN A 295 22.37 -10.62 2.38
CA ASN A 295 20.93 -10.60 2.20
C ASN A 295 20.52 -11.78 1.32
N PRO A 296 19.57 -12.63 1.76
CA PRO A 296 19.19 -13.81 1.02
C PRO A 296 18.64 -13.48 -0.38
N ILE A 297 18.01 -12.33 -0.56
CA ILE A 297 17.50 -11.89 -1.87
C ILE A 297 18.67 -11.65 -2.83
N ILE A 298 19.63 -10.81 -2.44
CA ILE A 298 20.77 -10.46 -3.28
C ILE A 298 21.61 -11.70 -3.60
N ARG A 299 21.92 -12.52 -2.59
CA ARG A 299 22.67 -13.76 -2.79
C ARG A 299 21.98 -14.71 -3.78
N GLU A 300 20.66 -14.83 -3.72
CA GLU A 300 19.92 -15.69 -4.63
C GLU A 300 19.87 -15.12 -6.06
N LEU A 301 19.81 -13.79 -6.20
CA LEU A 301 19.87 -13.13 -7.51
C LEU A 301 21.27 -13.20 -8.14
N GLU A 302 22.34 -13.05 -7.36
CA GLU A 302 23.74 -13.20 -7.82
C GLU A 302 23.99 -14.63 -8.33
N LYS A 303 23.52 -15.66 -7.62
CA LYS A 303 23.60 -17.07 -8.09
C LYS A 303 22.94 -17.29 -9.45
N ARG A 304 21.98 -16.44 -9.82
CA ARG A 304 21.25 -16.49 -11.09
C ARG A 304 21.87 -15.59 -12.16
N GLY A 305 23.06 -15.05 -11.91
CA GLY A 305 23.83 -14.25 -12.86
C GLY A 305 23.60 -12.73 -12.79
N ASN A 306 22.86 -12.23 -11.79
CA ASN A 306 22.78 -10.77 -11.60
C ASN A 306 24.12 -10.24 -11.07
N ILE A 307 24.55 -9.09 -11.58
CA ILE A 307 25.77 -8.41 -11.16
C ILE A 307 25.37 -7.06 -10.57
N PHE A 308 25.46 -6.95 -9.24
CA PHE A 308 25.10 -5.73 -8.53
C PHE A 308 26.32 -4.81 -8.37
N LYS A 309 26.24 -3.61 -8.97
CA LYS A 309 27.27 -2.58 -8.74
C LYS A 309 27.18 -2.08 -7.30
N LYS A 310 28.31 -1.94 -6.61
CA LYS A 310 28.34 -1.25 -5.32
C LYS A 310 28.35 0.26 -5.52
N LEU A 311 27.46 0.94 -4.82
CA LEU A 311 27.25 2.39 -4.82
C LEU A 311 27.40 2.91 -3.39
N ASP A 312 28.03 4.06 -3.25
CA ASP A 312 28.10 4.80 -1.99
C ASP A 312 27.01 5.87 -2.01
N PHE A 313 25.86 5.55 -1.41
CA PHE A 313 24.71 6.45 -1.42
C PHE A 313 24.86 7.57 -0.38
N ASP A 314 24.60 8.81 -0.81
CA ASP A 314 24.35 9.90 0.12
C ASP A 314 22.88 9.90 0.60
N PHE A 315 22.71 9.57 1.89
CA PHE A 315 21.40 9.53 2.56
C PHE A 315 21.00 10.85 3.25
N ASN A 316 21.80 11.91 3.20
CA ASN A 316 21.53 13.16 3.91
C ASN A 316 20.12 13.74 3.61
N ASP A 317 19.67 13.61 2.36
CA ASP A 317 18.34 14.07 1.91
C ASP A 317 17.29 12.95 1.81
N THR A 318 17.61 11.75 2.30
CA THR A 318 16.75 10.57 2.17
C THR A 318 16.11 10.20 3.50
N LYS A 319 14.85 10.59 3.69
CA LYS A 319 14.01 10.05 4.77
C LYS A 319 13.11 8.95 4.22
N VAL A 320 13.15 7.78 4.85
CA VAL A 320 12.23 6.68 4.55
C VAL A 320 10.81 7.16 4.82
N GLU A 321 9.95 7.11 3.80
CA GLU A 321 8.54 7.44 3.96
C GLU A 321 7.85 6.27 4.65
N ILE A 322 7.23 6.58 5.80
CA ILE A 322 6.35 5.63 6.47
C ILE A 322 5.06 5.63 5.66
N GLU A 323 4.78 4.55 4.94
CA GLU A 323 3.42 4.27 4.51
C GLU A 323 2.54 4.20 5.76
N LYS A 324 1.88 5.33 6.06
CA LYS A 324 0.79 5.33 7.02
C LYS A 324 -0.28 4.46 6.37
N LYS A 325 -0.69 3.37 7.05
CA LYS A 325 -1.99 2.75 6.78
C LYS A 325 -2.99 3.89 6.68
N VAL A 326 -3.61 4.03 5.51
CA VAL A 326 -4.58 5.10 5.17
C VAL A 326 -5.46 5.32 6.38
N ASP A 327 -5.25 6.44 7.07
CA ASP A 327 -5.85 6.66 8.37
C ASP A 327 -7.37 6.83 8.15
N LYS A 328 -8.20 6.62 9.18
CA LYS A 328 -9.64 6.94 9.07
C LYS A 328 -9.87 8.41 8.65
N LYS A 329 -8.88 9.28 8.92
CA LYS A 329 -8.80 10.67 8.44
C LYS A 329 -8.47 10.80 6.95
N ASP A 330 -7.72 9.89 6.34
CA ASP A 330 -7.42 9.95 4.91
C ASP A 330 -8.63 9.50 4.05
N LYS A 331 -9.57 8.72 4.60
CA LYS A 331 -10.90 8.56 3.98
C LYS A 331 -11.65 9.88 3.82
N TYR A 332 -11.47 10.84 4.71
CA TYR A 332 -12.06 12.17 4.56
C TYR A 332 -11.42 12.93 3.40
N LYS A 333 -10.11 12.73 3.15
CA LYS A 333 -9.43 13.28 1.97
C LYS A 333 -9.95 12.72 0.64
N LEU A 334 -10.59 11.54 0.67
CA LEU A 334 -11.31 10.98 -0.49
C LEU A 334 -12.75 11.50 -0.63
N SER A 335 -13.25 12.31 0.32
CA SER A 335 -14.63 12.78 0.31
C SER A 335 -14.84 13.94 -0.65
N LEU A 336 -16.04 14.06 -1.21
CA LEU A 336 -16.41 15.20 -2.05
C LEU A 336 -16.20 16.52 -1.32
N ASN A 337 -16.61 16.58 -0.04
CA ASN A 337 -16.52 17.81 0.75
C ASN A 337 -15.06 18.26 0.95
N TYR A 338 -14.11 17.34 1.06
CA TYR A 338 -12.70 17.71 1.22
C TYR A 338 -12.13 18.34 -0.05
N HIS A 339 -12.30 17.67 -1.19
CA HIS A 339 -11.83 18.18 -2.48
C HIS A 339 -12.47 19.54 -2.77
N VAL A 340 -13.79 19.63 -2.62
CA VAL A 340 -14.53 20.89 -2.78
C VAL A 340 -14.08 21.97 -1.79
N SER A 341 -13.83 21.62 -0.52
CA SER A 341 -13.37 22.61 0.45
C SER A 341 -12.00 23.16 0.08
N THR A 342 -11.11 22.33 -0.47
CA THR A 342 -9.76 22.74 -0.84
C THR A 342 -9.83 23.70 -2.03
N ASP A 343 -10.57 23.33 -3.07
CA ASP A 343 -10.77 24.15 -4.28
C ASP A 343 -11.48 25.47 -3.96
N VAL A 344 -12.54 25.45 -3.14
CA VAL A 344 -13.24 26.67 -2.70
C VAL A 344 -12.30 27.59 -1.94
N ASN A 345 -11.45 27.07 -1.05
CA ASN A 345 -10.51 27.91 -0.29
C ASN A 345 -9.45 28.55 -1.19
N GLU A 346 -9.00 27.88 -2.26
CA GLU A 346 -8.12 28.49 -3.26
C GLU A 346 -8.84 29.59 -4.05
N VAL A 347 -10.06 29.33 -4.52
CA VAL A 347 -10.86 30.35 -5.23
C VAL A 347 -11.14 31.57 -4.35
N LEU A 348 -11.41 31.37 -3.06
CA LEU A 348 -11.66 32.47 -2.10
C LEU A 348 -10.46 33.43 -1.95
N LYS A 349 -9.24 33.00 -2.25
CA LYS A 349 -8.07 33.91 -2.25
C LYS A 349 -8.10 34.92 -3.40
N LEU A 350 -8.90 34.67 -4.44
CA LEU A 350 -8.91 35.43 -5.68
C LEU A 350 -10.23 36.11 -5.99
N CYS A 351 -11.34 35.45 -5.63
CA CYS A 351 -12.65 35.87 -6.12
C CYS A 351 -13.03 37.26 -5.60
N LYS A 352 -13.55 38.10 -6.50
CA LYS A 352 -13.96 39.48 -6.17
C LYS A 352 -15.46 39.65 -5.95
N ASN A 353 -16.25 38.71 -6.46
CA ASN A 353 -17.71 38.70 -6.34
C ASN A 353 -18.24 37.30 -6.69
N ASP A 354 -19.56 37.12 -6.57
CA ASP A 354 -20.23 35.86 -6.87
C ASP A 354 -20.00 35.38 -8.31
N LYS A 355 -20.04 36.29 -9.30
CA LYS A 355 -19.86 35.93 -10.71
C LYS A 355 -18.45 35.37 -10.93
N ASN A 356 -17.44 36.07 -10.42
CA ASN A 356 -16.05 35.67 -10.52
C ASN A 356 -15.73 34.39 -9.74
N PHE A 357 -16.38 34.16 -8.59
CA PHE A 357 -16.31 32.86 -7.89
C PHE A 357 -16.80 31.71 -8.78
N LEU A 358 -17.95 31.88 -9.44
CA LEU A 358 -18.49 30.83 -10.32
C LEU A 358 -17.60 30.59 -11.55
N GLU A 359 -17.04 31.64 -12.14
CA GLU A 359 -16.08 31.55 -13.25
C GLU A 359 -14.84 30.74 -12.84
N LEU A 360 -14.19 31.10 -11.73
CA LEU A 360 -13.00 30.40 -11.24
C LEU A 360 -13.29 28.94 -10.85
N MET A 361 -14.45 28.66 -10.25
CA MET A 361 -14.86 27.27 -10.00
C MET A 361 -15.04 26.51 -11.32
N SER A 362 -15.62 27.14 -12.35
CA SER A 362 -15.76 26.52 -13.67
C SER A 362 -14.40 26.20 -14.29
N GLU A 363 -13.39 27.06 -14.12
CA GLU A 363 -12.01 26.82 -14.56
C GLU A 363 -11.37 25.60 -13.86
N LEU A 364 -11.74 25.34 -12.60
CA LEU A 364 -11.29 24.15 -11.85
C LEU A 364 -12.01 22.85 -12.26
N GLY A 365 -12.94 22.88 -13.22
CA GLY A 365 -13.65 21.70 -13.71
C GLY A 365 -15.02 21.46 -13.06
N TYR A 366 -15.61 22.48 -12.44
CA TYR A 366 -16.98 22.44 -11.91
C TYR A 366 -17.99 22.92 -12.96
N GLU A 367 -18.65 22.02 -13.66
CA GLU A 367 -19.60 22.37 -14.71
C GLU A 367 -20.94 22.86 -14.13
N ASN A 368 -21.65 23.74 -14.85
CA ASN A 368 -22.99 24.21 -14.48
C ASN A 368 -23.12 24.72 -13.03
N VAL A 369 -22.05 25.33 -12.50
CA VAL A 369 -21.99 25.76 -11.09
C VAL A 369 -22.96 26.92 -10.82
N LYS A 370 -23.81 26.78 -9.79
CA LYS A 370 -24.86 27.76 -9.42
C LYS A 370 -25.03 27.84 -7.91
N PHE A 371 -25.16 29.04 -7.36
CA PHE A 371 -25.46 29.21 -5.94
C PHE A 371 -26.84 28.66 -5.57
N LYS A 372 -26.91 28.01 -4.40
CA LYS A 372 -28.14 27.53 -3.78
C LYS A 372 -28.56 28.49 -2.67
N ALA A 373 -29.80 28.94 -2.73
CA ALA A 373 -30.39 29.81 -1.72
C ALA A 373 -31.47 29.10 -0.90
N ARG A 374 -31.66 29.51 0.36
CA ARG A 374 -32.75 29.09 1.24
C ARG A 374 -33.24 30.29 2.05
N THR A 375 -34.53 30.36 2.33
CA THR A 375 -35.09 31.34 3.26
C THR A 375 -34.80 30.90 4.69
N ILE A 376 -34.09 31.74 5.45
CA ILE A 376 -33.79 31.55 6.87
C ILE A 376 -34.28 32.81 7.58
N ASN A 377 -35.20 32.65 8.56
CA ASN A 377 -35.79 33.76 9.31
C ASN A 377 -36.35 34.88 8.39
N GLY A 378 -37.09 34.51 7.34
CA GLY A 378 -37.69 35.45 6.39
C GLY A 378 -36.73 36.09 5.38
N LYS A 379 -35.41 35.86 5.47
CA LYS A 379 -34.41 36.40 4.53
C LYS A 379 -33.85 35.30 3.63
N ARG A 380 -33.84 35.54 2.32
CA ARG A 380 -33.25 34.63 1.33
C ARG A 380 -31.72 34.72 1.43
N SER A 381 -31.09 33.64 1.88
CA SER A 381 -29.65 33.56 2.08
C SER A 381 -29.04 32.46 1.22
N ARG A 382 -27.82 32.67 0.72
CA ARG A 382 -27.04 31.61 0.05
C ARG A 382 -26.52 30.64 1.10
N VAL A 383 -26.72 29.35 0.85
CA VAL A 383 -26.40 28.28 1.81
C VAL A 383 -25.46 27.23 1.22
N GLY A 384 -25.09 27.37 -0.04
CA GLY A 384 -24.28 26.42 -0.78
C GLY A 384 -24.27 26.69 -2.27
N PHE A 385 -23.85 25.69 -3.04
CA PHE A 385 -23.92 25.69 -4.51
C PHE A 385 -24.16 24.28 -5.06
N THR A 386 -24.59 24.23 -6.31
CA THR A 386 -24.72 23.02 -7.11
C THR A 386 -23.74 23.06 -8.26
N PHE A 387 -23.28 21.92 -8.73
CA PHE A 387 -22.45 21.78 -9.93
C PHE A 387 -22.66 20.39 -10.52
N GLU A 388 -22.17 20.18 -11.73
CA GLU A 388 -22.18 18.92 -12.44
C GLU A 388 -20.74 18.45 -12.68
N LYS A 389 -20.53 17.14 -12.56
CA LYS A 389 -19.26 16.48 -12.88
C LYS A 389 -19.54 15.03 -13.24
N ASP A 390 -18.92 14.54 -14.31
CA ASP A 390 -19.05 13.16 -14.80
C ASP A 390 -20.54 12.77 -15.01
N ASN A 391 -21.33 13.68 -15.59
CA ASN A 391 -22.79 13.58 -15.79
C ASN A 391 -23.62 13.41 -14.50
N GLU A 392 -23.06 13.72 -13.34
CA GLU A 392 -23.77 13.73 -12.07
C GLU A 392 -23.90 15.14 -11.49
N LYS A 393 -25.07 15.45 -10.93
CA LYS A 393 -25.33 16.70 -10.22
C LYS A 393 -25.05 16.57 -8.73
N TYR A 394 -24.27 17.49 -8.20
CA TYR A 394 -23.90 17.60 -6.80
C TYR A 394 -24.51 18.84 -6.15
N THR A 395 -24.75 18.76 -4.84
CA THR A 395 -25.12 19.91 -4.01
C THR A 395 -24.20 19.94 -2.80
N ILE A 396 -23.53 21.06 -2.58
CA ILE A 396 -22.63 21.30 -1.46
C ILE A 396 -23.19 22.45 -0.64
N TYR A 397 -23.33 22.23 0.67
CA TYR A 397 -23.73 23.27 1.61
C TYR A 397 -22.49 23.84 2.30
N PHE A 398 -22.44 25.16 2.49
CA PHE A 398 -21.27 25.83 3.08
C PHE A 398 -20.90 25.26 4.46
N ASN A 399 -21.91 24.90 5.27
CA ASN A 399 -21.68 24.30 6.58
C ASN A 399 -20.94 22.96 6.53
N LYS A 400 -21.01 22.22 5.41
CA LYS A 400 -20.24 20.97 5.20
C LYS A 400 -18.77 21.22 4.88
N LEU A 401 -18.43 22.46 4.52
CA LEU A 401 -17.08 22.95 4.28
C LEU A 401 -16.54 23.75 5.49
N ASN A 402 -17.28 23.81 6.61
CA ASN A 402 -17.03 24.74 7.73
C ASN A 402 -16.98 26.22 7.30
N LEU A 403 -17.78 26.59 6.30
CA LEU A 403 -17.91 27.96 5.79
C LEU A 403 -19.34 28.47 5.95
N THR A 404 -19.49 29.78 5.81
CA THR A 404 -20.75 30.52 5.72
C THR A 404 -20.68 31.49 4.54
N TYR A 405 -21.83 32.05 4.13
CA TYR A 405 -21.82 33.07 3.07
C TYR A 405 -21.10 34.37 3.49
N GLN A 406 -20.93 34.61 4.80
CA GLN A 406 -20.14 35.74 5.28
C GLN A 406 -18.66 35.60 4.90
N ASP A 407 -18.13 34.39 4.84
CA ASP A 407 -16.73 34.17 4.48
C ASP A 407 -16.44 34.55 3.02
N PHE A 408 -17.40 34.28 2.12
CA PHE A 408 -17.36 34.71 0.73
C PHE A 408 -17.39 36.24 0.62
N THR A 409 -18.33 36.89 1.30
CA THR A 409 -18.42 38.36 1.26
C THR A 409 -17.21 39.06 1.88
N LYS A 410 -16.56 38.46 2.88
CA LYS A 410 -15.27 38.92 3.41
C LYS A 410 -14.16 38.79 2.37
N ALA A 411 -14.05 37.64 1.72
CA ALA A 411 -13.08 37.41 0.65
C ALA A 411 -13.26 38.41 -0.51
N TYR A 412 -14.49 38.62 -0.95
CA TYR A 412 -14.82 39.59 -2.01
C TYR A 412 -14.34 40.99 -1.66
N LYS A 413 -14.65 41.47 -0.44
CA LYS A 413 -14.22 42.79 0.04
C LYS A 413 -12.69 42.90 0.10
N TYR A 414 -12.03 41.85 0.61
CA TYR A 414 -10.58 41.80 0.70
C TYR A 414 -9.90 41.84 -0.69
N ASN A 415 -10.45 41.12 -1.67
CA ASN A 415 -9.87 41.00 -3.01
C ASN A 415 -10.28 42.12 -3.98
N SER A 416 -11.29 42.94 -3.65
CA SER A 416 -11.82 43.98 -4.55
C SER A 416 -10.72 44.96 -5.00
N ASN A 417 -9.87 45.37 -4.07
CA ASN A 417 -8.84 46.41 -4.27
C ASN A 417 -7.40 45.86 -4.28
N ARG A 418 -7.23 44.53 -4.26
CA ARG A 418 -5.93 43.88 -4.20
C ARG A 418 -5.43 43.51 -5.60
N ASP A 419 -4.17 43.80 -5.87
CA ASP A 419 -3.47 43.18 -7.00
C ASP A 419 -3.16 41.72 -6.64
N VAL A 420 -3.80 40.82 -7.37
CA VAL A 420 -3.76 39.37 -7.16
C VAL A 420 -2.87 38.68 -8.19
N PHE A 421 -1.98 39.40 -8.89
CA PHE A 421 -1.15 38.84 -9.96
C PHE A 421 -0.40 37.56 -9.56
N LYS A 422 0.29 37.56 -8.41
CA LYS A 422 0.98 36.38 -7.87
C LYS A 422 0.04 35.25 -7.48
N ASP A 423 -1.11 35.57 -6.89
CA ASP A 423 -2.12 34.58 -6.49
C ASP A 423 -2.78 33.95 -7.73
N ARG A 424 -2.93 34.70 -8.84
CA ARG A 424 -3.42 34.17 -10.12
C ARG A 424 -2.42 33.20 -10.77
N ILE A 425 -1.12 33.53 -10.76
CA ILE A 425 -0.08 32.60 -11.23
C ILE A 425 -0.15 31.28 -10.47
N ASN A 426 -0.24 31.35 -9.14
CA ASN A 426 -0.37 30.16 -8.29
C ASN A 426 -1.64 29.37 -8.61
N PHE A 427 -2.77 30.03 -8.87
CA PHE A 427 -4.02 29.38 -9.26
C PHE A 427 -3.97 28.71 -10.62
N TYR A 428 -3.32 29.30 -11.63
CA TYR A 428 -3.17 28.64 -12.93
C TYR A 428 -2.21 27.44 -12.88
N SER A 429 -1.29 27.42 -11.92
CA SER A 429 -0.46 26.23 -11.62
C SER A 429 -1.11 25.25 -10.63
N TYR A 430 -2.26 25.61 -10.06
CA TYR A 430 -2.92 24.79 -9.05
C TYR A 430 -3.65 23.63 -9.71
N GLU A 431 -3.41 22.43 -9.18
CA GLU A 431 -4.07 21.22 -9.65
C GLU A 431 -5.40 21.00 -8.92
N PRO A 432 -6.56 21.12 -9.61
CA PRO A 432 -7.87 21.07 -8.99
C PRO A 432 -8.11 19.75 -8.25
N LYS A 433 -8.48 19.82 -6.97
CA LYS A 433 -8.68 18.62 -6.16
C LYS A 433 -9.93 17.86 -6.56
N ILE A 434 -10.94 18.53 -7.12
CA ILE A 434 -12.13 17.85 -7.66
C ILE A 434 -11.81 16.80 -8.73
N ASN A 435 -10.71 16.93 -9.46
CA ASN A 435 -10.29 15.94 -10.47
C ASN A 435 -9.90 14.60 -9.85
N PHE A 436 -9.55 14.59 -8.57
CA PHE A 436 -9.25 13.37 -7.81
C PHE A 436 -10.46 12.81 -7.07
N TYR A 437 -11.61 13.50 -7.09
CA TYR A 437 -12.82 13.01 -6.48
C TYR A 437 -13.52 11.98 -7.37
N VAL A 438 -13.83 10.82 -6.78
CA VAL A 438 -14.52 9.72 -7.45
C VAL A 438 -15.89 9.51 -6.80
N PRO A 439 -17.00 9.57 -7.55
CA PRO A 439 -18.34 9.43 -6.99
C PRO A 439 -18.71 7.98 -6.65
N LEU A 440 -18.22 7.50 -5.51
CA LEU A 440 -18.47 6.14 -5.02
C LEU A 440 -19.87 5.93 -4.40
N LYS A 441 -20.73 6.96 -4.34
CA LYS A 441 -22.03 6.87 -3.65
C LYS A 441 -23.15 6.21 -4.46
N LYS A 442 -23.16 6.33 -5.79
CA LYS A 442 -24.23 5.80 -6.66
C LYS A 442 -23.84 4.57 -7.47
N LYS A 443 -22.58 4.15 -7.38
CA LYS A 443 -22.03 3.01 -8.12
C LYS A 443 -22.33 1.70 -7.39
N THR A 444 -22.64 0.63 -8.12
CA THR A 444 -22.87 -0.70 -7.55
C THR A 444 -21.63 -1.19 -6.82
N TYR A 445 -21.74 -2.19 -5.95
CA TYR A 445 -20.57 -2.75 -5.28
C TYR A 445 -19.50 -3.20 -6.29
N GLN A 446 -19.92 -3.75 -7.44
CA GLN A 446 -19.00 -4.23 -8.47
C GLN A 446 -18.34 -3.09 -9.24
N ASP A 447 -19.05 -2.00 -9.53
CA ASP A 447 -18.43 -0.79 -10.10
C ASP A 447 -17.32 -0.25 -9.20
N LYS A 448 -17.49 -0.32 -7.86
CA LYS A 448 -16.45 0.07 -6.90
C LYS A 448 -15.27 -0.88 -6.93
N VAL A 449 -15.50 -2.18 -7.04
CA VAL A 449 -14.44 -3.19 -7.15
C VAL A 449 -13.68 -3.02 -8.47
N PHE A 450 -14.37 -2.83 -9.59
CA PHE A 450 -13.77 -2.52 -10.88
C PHE A 450 -12.90 -1.27 -10.80
N TYR A 451 -13.42 -0.18 -10.24
CA TYR A 451 -12.67 1.06 -10.04
C TYR A 451 -11.45 0.87 -9.14
N GLN A 452 -11.56 0.09 -8.06
CA GLN A 452 -10.42 -0.19 -7.18
C GLN A 452 -9.28 -0.88 -7.92
N ILE A 453 -9.61 -1.79 -8.83
CA ILE A 453 -8.65 -2.57 -9.63
C ILE A 453 -8.05 -1.70 -10.75
N TYR A 454 -8.90 -1.03 -11.53
CA TYR A 454 -8.52 -0.44 -12.81
C TYR A 454 -8.41 1.09 -12.82
N LYS A 455 -8.81 1.76 -11.72
CA LYS A 455 -8.81 3.23 -11.56
C LYS A 455 -9.64 4.01 -12.60
N ILE A 456 -10.48 3.32 -13.38
CA ILE A 456 -11.43 3.93 -14.30
C ILE A 456 -12.87 3.52 -13.96
N VAL A 457 -13.82 4.38 -14.31
CA VAL A 457 -15.25 4.04 -14.29
C VAL A 457 -15.58 3.40 -15.63
N PRO A 458 -16.04 2.13 -15.65
CA PRO A 458 -16.31 1.47 -16.91
C PRO A 458 -17.61 2.01 -17.52
N ASP A 459 -17.66 2.14 -18.85
CA ASP A 459 -18.89 2.39 -19.60
C ASP A 459 -19.71 1.10 -19.76
N ILE A 460 -19.98 0.40 -18.66
CA ILE A 460 -20.85 -0.78 -18.64
C ILE A 460 -21.52 -0.89 -17.27
N ASN A 461 -22.79 -1.30 -17.24
CA ASN A 461 -23.45 -1.58 -15.97
C ASN A 461 -22.97 -2.92 -15.42
N LEU A 462 -22.18 -2.88 -14.35
CA LEU A 462 -21.67 -4.08 -13.67
C LEU A 462 -22.63 -4.63 -12.61
N GLU A 463 -23.90 -4.20 -12.60
CA GLU A 463 -24.92 -4.81 -11.78
C GLU A 463 -25.10 -6.30 -12.10
N ASN A 464 -25.15 -7.15 -11.07
CA ASN A 464 -25.16 -8.62 -11.16
C ASN A 464 -23.89 -9.27 -11.72
N TYR A 465 -22.83 -8.50 -11.96
CA TYR A 465 -21.51 -9.08 -12.16
C TYR A 465 -20.89 -9.50 -10.82
N TYR A 466 -19.87 -10.33 -10.91
CA TYR A 466 -19.04 -10.73 -9.80
C TYR A 466 -17.59 -10.55 -10.22
N ILE A 467 -16.89 -9.62 -9.55
CA ILE A 467 -15.49 -9.32 -9.82
C ILE A 467 -14.66 -9.87 -8.67
N LYS A 468 -13.72 -10.75 -8.97
CA LYS A 468 -12.79 -11.31 -7.98
C LYS A 468 -11.37 -11.42 -8.52
N LYS A 469 -10.41 -11.22 -7.63
CA LYS A 469 -9.01 -11.63 -7.85
C LYS A 469 -8.90 -13.12 -7.53
N ILE A 470 -8.40 -13.93 -8.46
CA ILE A 470 -8.14 -15.36 -8.26
C ILE A 470 -6.66 -15.61 -7.93
N GLU A 471 -6.30 -16.84 -7.54
CA GLU A 471 -5.00 -17.22 -6.94
C GLU A 471 -3.78 -16.92 -7.83
N GLN A 472 -3.99 -16.66 -9.12
CA GLN A 472 -2.94 -16.31 -10.10
C GLN A 472 -2.74 -14.78 -10.26
N GLY A 473 -3.43 -13.96 -9.47
CA GLY A 473 -3.44 -12.50 -9.62
C GLY A 473 -4.38 -11.99 -10.72
N TYR A 474 -4.98 -12.90 -11.49
CA TYR A 474 -5.96 -12.59 -12.53
C TYR A 474 -7.27 -12.07 -11.95
N ILE A 475 -7.97 -11.28 -12.75
CA ILE A 475 -9.27 -10.74 -12.39
C ILE A 475 -10.34 -11.45 -13.22
N GLU A 476 -11.24 -12.16 -12.55
CA GLU A 476 -12.43 -12.72 -13.19
C GLU A 476 -13.60 -11.76 -13.01
N ILE A 477 -14.28 -11.47 -14.12
CA ILE A 477 -15.50 -10.67 -14.19
C ILE A 477 -16.60 -11.57 -14.76
N ILE A 478 -17.52 -12.00 -13.89
CA ILE A 478 -18.49 -13.06 -14.19
C ILE A 478 -19.90 -12.51 -14.08
N ASN A 479 -20.72 -12.71 -15.11
CA ASN A 479 -22.17 -12.60 -15.03
C ASN A 479 -22.80 -13.96 -15.36
N LYS A 480 -23.22 -14.68 -14.33
CA LYS A 480 -23.77 -16.04 -14.47
C LYS A 480 -25.06 -16.05 -15.29
N ARG A 481 -25.92 -15.04 -15.15
CA ARG A 481 -27.22 -14.97 -15.85
C ARG A 481 -27.05 -14.76 -17.34
N LYS A 482 -26.10 -13.90 -17.73
CA LYS A 482 -25.80 -13.59 -19.13
C LYS A 482 -24.79 -14.55 -19.76
N ASN A 483 -24.30 -15.53 -19.00
CA ASN A 483 -23.22 -16.43 -19.38
C ASN A 483 -21.97 -15.67 -19.93
N ILE A 484 -21.63 -14.55 -19.28
CA ILE A 484 -20.43 -13.76 -19.57
C ILE A 484 -19.38 -14.12 -18.53
N HIS A 485 -18.19 -14.51 -18.98
CA HIS A 485 -17.04 -14.70 -18.11
C HIS A 485 -15.81 -14.15 -18.81
N VAL A 486 -15.35 -12.99 -18.35
CA VAL A 486 -14.12 -12.34 -18.81
C VAL A 486 -13.03 -12.53 -17.76
N THR A 487 -11.83 -12.88 -18.19
CA THR A 487 -10.65 -13.03 -17.34
C THR A 487 -9.54 -12.11 -17.83
N ASP A 488 -9.13 -11.14 -17.01
CA ASP A 488 -7.89 -10.39 -17.20
C ASP A 488 -6.72 -11.20 -16.66
N GLN A 489 -5.82 -11.63 -17.55
CA GLN A 489 -4.63 -12.40 -17.21
C GLN A 489 -3.34 -11.58 -17.26
N GLY A 490 -3.43 -10.25 -17.14
CA GLY A 490 -2.29 -9.34 -17.15
C GLY A 490 -1.95 -8.87 -18.56
N ASN A 491 -1.45 -9.74 -19.42
CA ASN A 491 -1.07 -9.42 -20.81
C ASN A 491 -2.10 -9.86 -21.86
N GLN A 492 -3.18 -10.52 -21.45
CA GLN A 492 -4.24 -11.01 -22.33
C GLN A 492 -5.59 -10.95 -21.60
N ILE A 493 -6.65 -10.68 -22.36
CA ILE A 493 -8.03 -10.70 -21.86
C ILE A 493 -8.74 -11.86 -22.56
N LYS A 494 -9.29 -12.80 -21.78
CA LYS A 494 -9.99 -13.97 -22.30
C LYS A 494 -11.47 -13.91 -21.98
N SER A 495 -12.29 -14.52 -22.83
CA SER A 495 -13.70 -14.78 -22.60
C SER A 495 -13.99 -16.28 -22.65
N ASN A 496 -15.06 -16.72 -22.00
CA ASN A 496 -15.62 -18.06 -22.20
C ASN A 496 -16.04 -18.32 -23.65
N LYS A 497 -15.90 -19.57 -24.11
CA LYS A 497 -16.20 -20.00 -25.49
C LYS A 497 -17.70 -19.98 -25.84
N ASN A 498 -18.58 -20.19 -24.87
CA ASN A 498 -20.03 -20.36 -25.09
C ASN A 498 -20.83 -19.10 -24.75
N ASN A 499 -20.34 -17.93 -25.14
CA ASN A 499 -20.97 -16.66 -24.76
C ASN A 499 -22.20 -16.36 -25.62
N GLN A 500 -23.39 -16.28 -25.00
CA GLN A 500 -24.65 -15.96 -25.68
C GLN A 500 -24.89 -14.44 -25.83
N ASN A 501 -24.06 -13.61 -25.19
CA ASN A 501 -24.19 -12.16 -25.15
C ASN A 501 -22.91 -11.49 -25.65
N LEU A 502 -22.60 -11.76 -26.92
CA LEU A 502 -21.35 -11.37 -27.57
C LEU A 502 -21.07 -9.86 -27.50
N VAL A 503 -22.09 -9.02 -27.71
CA VAL A 503 -21.95 -7.55 -27.71
C VAL A 503 -21.51 -7.03 -26.34
N GLU A 504 -22.19 -7.43 -25.27
CA GLU A 504 -21.87 -6.98 -23.91
C GLU A 504 -20.53 -7.54 -23.44
N ASN A 505 -20.22 -8.78 -23.83
CA ASN A 505 -18.94 -9.41 -23.55
C ASN A 505 -17.76 -8.66 -24.20
N VAL A 506 -17.87 -8.34 -25.49
CA VAL A 506 -16.86 -7.54 -26.20
C VAL A 506 -16.74 -6.16 -25.57
N LYS A 507 -17.86 -5.52 -25.21
CA LYS A 507 -17.83 -4.21 -24.53
C LYS A 507 -17.04 -4.29 -23.23
N LEU A 508 -17.30 -5.28 -22.39
CA LEU A 508 -16.59 -5.51 -21.14
C LEU A 508 -15.08 -5.75 -21.36
N MET A 509 -14.71 -6.56 -22.36
CA MET A 509 -13.30 -6.81 -22.68
C MET A 509 -12.59 -5.53 -23.14
N LEU A 510 -13.25 -4.68 -23.94
CA LEU A 510 -12.70 -3.41 -24.37
C LEU A 510 -12.57 -2.40 -23.22
N GLU A 511 -13.51 -2.36 -22.27
CA GLU A 511 -13.38 -1.54 -21.06
C GLU A 511 -12.17 -1.97 -20.21
N VAL A 512 -11.90 -3.28 -20.11
CA VAL A 512 -10.68 -3.79 -19.45
C VAL A 512 -9.42 -3.44 -20.25
N ALA A 513 -9.45 -3.50 -21.59
CA ALA A 513 -8.31 -3.10 -22.42
C ALA A 513 -7.97 -1.60 -22.26
N LYS A 514 -9.00 -0.74 -22.30
CA LYS A 514 -8.88 0.71 -22.08
C LYS A 514 -8.31 1.01 -20.69
N ALA A 515 -8.84 0.36 -19.65
CA ALA A 515 -8.33 0.46 -18.28
C ALA A 515 -6.83 0.19 -18.16
N LYS A 516 -6.33 -0.75 -18.98
CA LYS A 516 -4.93 -1.16 -18.99
C LYS A 516 -4.06 -0.29 -19.91
N GLY A 517 -4.62 0.76 -20.52
CA GLY A 517 -3.92 1.64 -21.44
C GLY A 517 -3.56 0.98 -22.77
N TRP A 518 -4.27 -0.08 -23.19
CA TRP A 518 -3.99 -0.74 -24.47
C TRP A 518 -4.48 0.09 -25.63
N ASP A 519 -3.69 0.15 -26.70
CA ASP A 519 -4.10 0.74 -27.97
C ASP A 519 -5.12 -0.19 -28.65
N LEU A 520 -6.37 0.27 -28.70
CA LEU A 520 -7.48 -0.50 -29.25
C LEU A 520 -7.33 -0.77 -30.76
N ASN A 521 -6.55 0.04 -31.48
CA ASN A 521 -6.31 -0.13 -32.91
C ASN A 521 -5.27 -1.22 -33.21
N ASN A 522 -4.40 -1.51 -32.25
CA ASN A 522 -3.29 -2.45 -32.37
C ASN A 522 -3.49 -3.73 -31.55
N LEU A 523 -4.75 -4.11 -31.29
CA LEU A 523 -5.07 -5.34 -30.56
C LEU A 523 -4.86 -6.59 -31.43
N HIS A 524 -4.15 -7.59 -30.89
CA HIS A 524 -4.11 -8.93 -31.48
C HIS A 524 -5.34 -9.75 -31.07
N ILE A 525 -6.31 -9.88 -31.97
CA ILE A 525 -7.61 -10.51 -31.67
C ILE A 525 -7.62 -11.96 -32.18
N ARG A 526 -7.98 -12.91 -31.30
CA ARG A 526 -8.17 -14.33 -31.66
C ARG A 526 -9.53 -14.82 -31.19
N GLY A 527 -10.28 -15.52 -32.05
CA GLY A 527 -11.61 -16.02 -31.71
C GLY A 527 -12.38 -16.48 -32.96
N THR A 528 -13.69 -16.65 -32.82
CA THR A 528 -14.58 -16.87 -33.97
C THR A 528 -14.66 -15.62 -34.84
N GLU A 529 -15.04 -15.77 -36.10
CA GLU A 529 -15.20 -14.65 -37.03
C GLU A 529 -16.22 -13.62 -36.51
N GLN A 530 -17.33 -14.09 -35.95
CA GLN A 530 -18.34 -13.24 -35.31
C GLN A 530 -17.75 -12.39 -34.16
N PHE A 531 -16.89 -12.99 -33.33
CA PHE A 531 -16.22 -12.28 -32.25
C PHE A 531 -15.25 -11.22 -32.77
N ILE A 532 -14.42 -11.58 -33.76
CA ILE A 532 -13.45 -10.66 -34.36
C ILE A 532 -14.18 -9.45 -35.00
N ASN A 533 -15.26 -9.70 -35.72
CA ASN A 533 -16.05 -8.65 -36.37
C ASN A 533 -16.72 -7.72 -35.35
N GLU A 534 -17.26 -8.26 -34.26
CA GLU A 534 -17.87 -7.45 -33.21
C GLU A 534 -16.84 -6.57 -32.47
N VAL A 535 -15.64 -7.09 -32.19
CA VAL A 535 -14.53 -6.30 -31.61
C VAL A 535 -14.18 -5.15 -32.54
N LYS A 536 -13.93 -5.42 -33.84
CA LYS A 536 -13.61 -4.39 -34.83
C LYS A 536 -14.72 -3.33 -34.93
N ARG A 537 -15.98 -3.76 -34.94
CA ARG A 537 -17.16 -2.86 -35.00
C ARG A 537 -17.24 -1.93 -33.78
N GLN A 538 -16.96 -2.43 -32.58
CA GLN A 538 -16.98 -1.58 -31.37
C GLN A 538 -15.78 -0.65 -31.26
N VAL A 539 -14.58 -1.08 -31.68
CA VAL A 539 -13.39 -0.22 -31.78
C VAL A 539 -13.63 0.93 -32.76
N ALA A 540 -14.18 0.66 -33.95
CA ALA A 540 -14.52 1.71 -34.92
C ALA A 540 -15.50 2.74 -34.36
N LYS A 541 -16.56 2.30 -33.66
CA LYS A 541 -17.51 3.21 -32.99
C LYS A 541 -16.86 4.06 -31.90
N GLU A 542 -15.87 3.53 -31.19
CA GLU A 542 -15.14 4.28 -30.18
C GLU A 542 -14.26 5.37 -30.83
N ASN A 543 -13.61 5.06 -31.94
CA ASN A 543 -12.82 6.02 -32.71
C ASN A 543 -13.69 7.13 -33.32
N GLU A 544 -14.90 6.80 -33.79
CA GLU A 544 -15.89 7.79 -34.23
C GLU A 544 -16.32 8.72 -33.08
N LYS A 545 -16.57 8.19 -31.88
CA LYS A 545 -16.87 9.02 -30.70
C LYS A 545 -15.70 9.91 -30.29
N GLN A 546 -14.47 9.42 -30.40
CA GLN A 546 -13.27 10.21 -30.08
C GLN A 546 -13.06 11.33 -31.10
N SER A 547 -13.20 11.04 -32.40
CA SER A 547 -13.10 12.06 -33.46
C SER A 547 -14.21 13.12 -33.39
N LEU A 548 -15.45 12.73 -33.02
CA LEU A 548 -16.53 13.69 -32.75
C LEU A 548 -16.25 14.58 -31.53
N ASN A 549 -15.64 14.04 -30.46
CA ASN A 549 -15.21 14.82 -29.28
C ASN A 549 -13.99 15.73 -29.55
N ILE A 550 -13.19 15.42 -30.58
CA ILE A 550 -12.04 16.22 -31.00
C ILE A 550 -12.49 17.43 -31.85
N ASN A 551 -13.52 17.28 -32.69
CA ASN A 551 -14.03 18.36 -33.54
C ASN A 551 -14.60 19.57 -32.77
N ASP A 552 -15.02 19.41 -31.50
CA ASP A 552 -15.41 20.54 -30.63
C ASP A 552 -14.20 21.20 -29.92
N LYS A 553 -13.06 20.52 -29.81
CA LYS A 553 -11.84 21.02 -29.15
C LYS A 553 -10.86 21.69 -30.11
N ASP A 554 -10.77 21.22 -31.35
CA ASP A 554 -9.90 21.83 -32.35
C ASP A 554 -10.45 23.18 -32.82
N ALA A 555 -11.78 23.31 -32.97
CA ALA A 555 -12.42 24.62 -33.21
C ALA A 555 -12.16 25.63 -32.06
N ALA A 556 -12.11 25.15 -30.81
CA ALA A 556 -11.79 25.97 -29.65
C ALA A 556 -10.29 26.28 -29.53
N LYS A 557 -9.41 25.39 -30.00
CA LYS A 557 -7.95 25.60 -30.04
C LYS A 557 -7.59 26.59 -31.15
N ASP A 558 -8.19 26.46 -32.32
CA ASP A 558 -8.02 27.38 -33.45
C ASP A 558 -8.57 28.76 -33.11
N LEU A 559 -9.72 28.85 -32.43
CA LEU A 559 -10.24 30.13 -31.91
C LEU A 559 -9.32 30.73 -30.83
N ARG A 560 -8.69 29.90 -29.98
CA ARG A 560 -7.71 30.36 -28.96
C ARG A 560 -6.39 30.81 -29.57
N GLU A 561 -5.93 30.19 -30.65
CA GLU A 561 -4.75 30.65 -31.40
C GLU A 561 -5.06 31.91 -32.21
N LEU A 562 -6.25 32.02 -32.79
CA LEU A 562 -6.74 33.23 -33.46
C LEU A 562 -6.81 34.41 -32.47
N ILE A 563 -7.42 34.21 -31.30
CA ILE A 563 -7.49 35.21 -30.22
C ILE A 563 -6.09 35.58 -29.70
N LYS A 564 -5.16 34.62 -29.59
CA LYS A 564 -3.75 34.89 -29.24
C LYS A 564 -3.01 35.69 -30.32
N SER A 565 -3.34 35.48 -31.59
CA SER A 565 -2.74 36.23 -32.70
C SER A 565 -3.27 37.67 -32.80
N GLU A 566 -4.56 37.88 -32.52
CA GLU A 566 -5.19 39.21 -32.50
C GLU A 566 -4.76 40.03 -31.28
N SER A 567 -4.57 39.40 -30.12
CA SER A 567 -4.05 40.05 -28.91
C SER A 567 -2.54 40.33 -28.96
N LYS A 568 -1.78 39.73 -29.90
CA LYS A 568 -0.43 40.19 -30.25
C LYS A 568 -0.46 41.41 -31.15
N LYS A 569 -1.36 41.48 -32.14
CA LYS A 569 -1.50 42.65 -33.03
C LYS A 569 -1.96 43.91 -32.29
N GLN A 570 -2.83 43.78 -31.28
CA GLN A 570 -3.26 44.93 -30.46
C GLN A 570 -2.18 45.48 -29.50
N ASN A 571 -1.07 44.76 -29.29
CA ASN A 571 0.06 45.24 -28.47
C ASN A 571 1.23 45.77 -29.30
N GLU A 572 1.18 45.70 -30.64
CA GLU A 572 2.17 46.32 -31.54
C GLU A 572 1.69 47.69 -32.08
N ASP A 573 0.40 48.03 -31.94
CA ASP A 573 -0.17 49.34 -32.33
C ASP A 573 -0.18 50.40 -31.21
N TYR A 574 0.51 50.16 -30.08
CA TYR A 574 0.65 51.13 -28.98
C TYR A 574 2.09 51.65 -28.76
N ASP A 575 3.03 51.30 -29.66
CA ASP A 575 4.41 51.83 -29.66
C ASP A 575 4.78 52.49 -31.01
N LEU A 576 3.87 53.30 -31.58
CA LEU A 576 4.18 54.32 -32.60
C LEU A 576 3.37 55.61 -32.42
#